data_AF-Q6JCS3-F1
#
_entry.id   AF-Q6JCS3-F1
#
_cell.length_a   1.000
_cell.length_b   1.000
_cell.length_c   1.000
_cell.angle_alpha   90.00
_cell.angle_beta   90.00
_cell.angle_gamma   90.00
#
_symmetry.space_group_name_H-M   'P 1'
#
loop_
_entity.id
_entity.type
_entity.pdbx_description
1 polymer ?
#
loop_
_entity_poly.entity_id
_entity_poly.type
_entity_poly.pdbx_seq_one_letter_code
_entity_poly.pdbx_strand_id
1 'polypeptide(L)'
;MMWTIKFLMLLLAIIVVFSIACSLLSVKVKYDFEKYSVFECGFDPLSALRLPFSLNFYFITIIFLIFDVELVLILPFVFNMSLVPSYISITILLMFFFILIVGFIYEWGGGLLNWFM
;
A
#
# COMPACT_ATOMS: atom_id res chain seq x y z
N MET A 1 15.00 -29.48 -21.19
CA MET A 1 13.85 -30.03 -20.44
C MET A 1 14.27 -30.96 -19.30
N MET A 2 15.11 -31.98 -19.50
CA MET A 2 15.51 -32.87 -18.39
C MET A 2 16.45 -32.20 -17.36
N TRP A 3 17.31 -31.27 -17.80
CA TRP A 3 18.17 -30.47 -16.92
C TRP A 3 17.39 -29.50 -16.03
N THR A 4 16.35 -28.86 -16.58
CA THR A 4 15.49 -27.94 -15.83
C THR A 4 14.69 -28.68 -14.76
N ILE A 5 14.25 -29.92 -15.03
CA ILE A 5 13.55 -30.76 -14.05
C ILE A 5 14.49 -31.19 -12.91
N LYS A 6 15.74 -31.59 -13.21
CA LYS A 6 16.74 -31.93 -12.18
C LYS A 6 17.08 -30.73 -11.28
N PHE A 7 17.21 -29.54 -11.87
CA PHE A 7 17.44 -28.31 -11.12
C PHE A 7 16.27 -27.97 -10.19
N LEU A 8 15.03 -28.13 -10.66
CA LEU A 8 13.82 -27.94 -9.86
C LEU A 8 13.74 -28.94 -8.69
N MET A 9 14.09 -30.21 -8.92
CA MET A 9 14.11 -31.23 -7.86
C MET A 9 15.19 -30.94 -6.81
N LEU A 10 16.35 -30.44 -7.22
CA LEU A 10 17.41 -30.03 -6.29
C LEU A 10 16.93 -28.89 -5.39
N LEU A 11 16.31 -27.86 -5.97
CA LEU A 11 15.77 -26.73 -5.20
C LEU A 11 14.70 -27.18 -4.20
N LEU A 12 13.77 -28.04 -4.62
CA LEU A 12 12.76 -28.61 -3.74
C LEU A 12 13.40 -29.39 -2.57
N ALA A 13 14.40 -30.22 -2.85
CA ALA A 13 15.11 -30.98 -1.82
C ALA A 13 15.78 -30.06 -0.79
N ILE A 14 16.43 -28.98 -1.25
CA ILE A 14 17.07 -27.99 -0.38
C ILE A 14 16.04 -27.30 0.51
N ILE A 15 14.89 -26.89 -0.04
CA ILE A 15 13.82 -26.24 0.72
C ILE A 15 13.27 -27.18 1.79
N VAL A 16 13.04 -28.45 1.46
CA VAL A 16 12.54 -29.45 2.41
C VAL A 16 13.55 -29.67 3.54
N VAL A 17 14.82 -29.90 3.22
CA VAL A 17 15.87 -30.10 4.23
C VAL A 17 15.99 -28.88 5.14
N PHE A 18 15.96 -27.67 4.57
CA PHE A 18 16.03 -26.43 5.32
C PHE A 18 14.81 -26.26 6.26
N SER A 19 13.60 -26.55 5.77
CA SER A 19 12.39 -26.45 6.60
C SER A 19 12.40 -27.42 7.79
N ILE A 20 12.89 -28.65 7.58
CA ILE A 20 13.04 -29.64 8.65
C ILE A 20 14.10 -29.17 9.65
N ALA A 21 15.25 -28.70 9.18
CA ALA A 21 16.30 -28.16 10.05
C ALA A 21 15.80 -26.98 10.90
N CYS A 22 15.08 -26.03 10.30
CA CYS A 22 14.45 -24.93 11.03
C CYS A 22 13.45 -25.41 12.08
N SER A 23 12.64 -26.42 11.77
CA SER A 23 11.67 -26.97 12.73
C SER A 23 12.34 -27.68 13.91
N LEU A 24 13.47 -28.36 13.68
CA LEU A 24 14.25 -29.05 14.73
C LEU A 24 15.00 -28.06 15.62
N LEU A 25 15.52 -26.98 15.04
CA LEU A 25 16.20 -25.90 15.76
C LEU A 25 15.21 -24.95 16.46
N SER A 26 13.94 -24.94 16.05
CA SER A 26 12.94 -24.08 16.67
C SER A 26 12.73 -24.47 18.14
N VAL A 27 12.87 -23.49 19.02
CA VAL A 27 12.52 -23.66 20.43
C VAL A 27 11.01 -23.83 20.50
N LYS A 28 10.55 -25.02 20.89
CA LYS A 28 9.13 -25.25 21.18
C LYS A 28 8.77 -24.47 22.44
N VAL A 29 8.31 -23.24 22.24
CA VAL A 29 7.78 -22.41 23.33
C VAL A 29 6.60 -23.17 23.93
N LYS A 30 6.66 -23.46 25.23
CA LYS A 30 5.50 -24.02 25.95
C LYS A 30 4.31 -23.10 25.72
N TYR A 31 3.13 -23.68 25.61
CA TYR A 31 1.91 -22.91 25.42
C TYR A 31 1.62 -22.11 26.69
N ASP A 32 2.12 -20.87 26.71
CA ASP A 32 1.93 -19.92 27.81
C ASP A 32 0.82 -18.95 27.39
N PHE A 33 -0.32 -18.96 28.08
CA PHE A 33 -1.48 -18.13 27.74
C PHE A 33 -1.12 -16.63 27.66
N GLU A 34 -0.25 -16.15 28.55
CA GLU A 34 0.21 -14.77 28.60
C GLU A 34 1.03 -14.33 27.36
N LYS A 35 1.66 -15.28 26.64
CA LYS A 35 2.34 -14.96 25.36
C LYS A 35 1.36 -14.79 24.21
N TYR A 36 0.18 -15.39 24.31
CA TYR A 36 -0.88 -15.32 23.30
C TYR A 36 -1.92 -14.25 23.62
N SER A 37 -1.92 -13.67 24.83
CA SER A 37 -2.74 -12.53 25.18
C SER A 37 -2.22 -11.24 24.55
N VAL A 38 -3.14 -10.28 24.36
CA VAL A 38 -2.85 -8.96 23.82
C VAL A 38 -1.94 -8.21 24.80
N PHE A 39 -0.83 -7.65 24.30
CA PHE A 39 0.09 -6.86 25.11
C PHE A 39 -0.38 -5.42 25.21
N GLU A 40 -0.81 -4.98 26.40
CA GLU A 40 -1.11 -3.59 26.73
C GLU A 40 -0.24 -3.13 27.92
N CYS A 41 1.09 -3.08 27.70
CA CYS A 41 2.09 -2.75 28.73
C CYS A 41 2.09 -3.68 29.96
N GLY A 42 1.61 -4.92 29.80
CA GLY A 42 1.52 -5.91 30.88
C GLY A 42 0.21 -5.87 31.67
N PHE A 43 -0.77 -5.09 31.23
CA PHE A 43 -2.13 -5.09 31.77
C PHE A 43 -3.10 -5.82 30.83
N ASP A 44 -4.20 -6.31 31.40
CA ASP A 44 -5.33 -6.83 30.62
C ASP A 44 -5.98 -5.68 29.84
N PRO A 45 -6.38 -5.90 28.58
CA PRO A 45 -6.92 -4.84 27.76
C PRO A 45 -8.22 -4.29 28.35
N LEU A 46 -8.24 -2.99 28.62
CA LEU A 46 -9.38 -2.29 29.23
C LEU A 46 -10.54 -2.11 28.26
N SER A 47 -10.27 -2.15 26.96
CA SER A 47 -11.25 -1.92 25.90
C SER A 47 -10.99 -2.81 24.69
N ALA A 48 -11.99 -2.94 23.82
CA ALA A 48 -11.81 -3.65 22.57
C ALA A 48 -10.76 -2.93 21.70
N LEU A 49 -9.90 -3.70 21.03
CA LEU A 49 -8.85 -3.23 20.12
C LEU A 49 -9.33 -2.31 18.98
N ARG A 50 -10.64 -2.27 18.70
CA ARG A 50 -11.23 -1.43 17.66
C ARG A 50 -11.82 -0.18 18.28
N LEU A 51 -10.94 0.76 18.59
CA LEU A 51 -11.35 2.12 18.91
C LEU A 51 -11.71 2.87 17.61
N PRO A 52 -12.69 3.79 17.64
CA PRO A 52 -12.93 4.67 16.51
C PRO A 52 -11.65 5.45 16.22
N PHE A 53 -11.12 5.21 15.02
CA PHE A 53 -9.91 5.86 14.53
C PHE A 53 -10.23 7.28 14.05
N SER A 54 -9.23 8.16 14.00
CA SER A 54 -9.44 9.52 13.56
C SER A 54 -9.82 9.58 12.07
N LEU A 55 -10.92 10.27 11.79
CA LEU A 55 -11.49 10.42 10.44
C LEU A 55 -10.55 11.16 9.47
N ASN A 56 -9.60 11.92 9.97
CA ASN A 56 -8.67 12.69 9.14
C ASN A 56 -7.82 11.78 8.25
N PHE A 57 -7.33 10.65 8.78
CA PHE A 57 -6.57 9.68 7.98
C PHE A 57 -7.42 9.01 6.90
N TYR A 58 -8.73 8.87 7.13
CA TYR A 58 -9.64 8.33 6.14
C TYR A 58 -9.77 9.27 4.93
N PHE A 59 -9.94 10.57 5.17
CA PHE A 59 -10.02 11.56 4.09
C PHE A 59 -8.71 11.69 3.31
N ILE A 60 -7.56 11.68 3.99
CA ILE A 60 -6.25 11.67 3.33
C ILE A 60 -6.11 10.45 2.39
N THR A 61 -6.60 9.28 2.81
CA THR A 61 -6.55 8.06 2.00
C THR A 61 -7.41 8.17 0.74
N ILE A 62 -8.61 8.75 0.86
CA ILE A 62 -9.50 8.96 -0.30
C ILE A 62 -8.88 9.95 -1.29
N ILE A 63 -8.37 11.09 -0.80
CA ILE A 63 -7.74 12.11 -1.63
C ILE A 63 -6.53 11.50 -2.37
N PHE A 64 -5.70 10.72 -1.67
CA PHE A 64 -4.58 10.01 -2.29
C PHE A 64 -5.03 9.07 -3.41
N LEU A 65 -6.10 8.29 -3.19
CA LEU A 65 -6.62 7.36 -4.19
C LEU A 65 -7.12 8.10 -5.44
N ILE A 66 -7.84 9.21 -5.27
CA ILE A 66 -8.34 10.02 -6.40
C ILE A 66 -7.15 10.59 -7.19
N PHE A 67 -6.17 11.17 -6.51
CA PHE A 67 -5.00 11.75 -7.15
C PHE A 67 -4.15 10.70 -7.90
N ASP A 68 -4.05 9.47 -7.39
CA ASP A 68 -3.36 8.37 -8.08
C ASP A 68 -4.08 7.98 -9.39
N VAL A 69 -5.42 7.92 -9.38
CA VAL A 69 -6.21 7.69 -10.60
C VAL A 69 -6.01 8.82 -11.61
N GLU A 70 -5.94 10.07 -11.17
CA GLU A 70 -5.69 11.22 -12.03
C GLU A 70 -4.29 11.16 -12.67
N LEU A 71 -3.26 10.73 -11.94
CA LEU A 71 -1.91 10.53 -12.50
C LEU A 71 -1.89 9.44 -13.57
N VAL A 72 -2.61 8.34 -13.35
CA VAL A 72 -2.74 7.26 -14.36
C VAL A 72 -3.35 7.80 -15.66
N LEU A 73 -4.29 8.74 -15.58
CA LEU A 73 -4.90 9.38 -16.76
C LEU A 73 -3.94 10.33 -17.49
N ILE A 74 -3.04 11.03 -16.78
CA ILE A 74 -2.07 11.97 -17.38
C ILE A 74 -0.95 11.23 -18.11
N LEU A 75 -0.50 10.10 -17.56
CA LEU A 75 0.64 9.33 -18.05
C LEU A 75 0.62 9.02 -19.56
N PRO A 76 -0.48 8.49 -20.15
CA PRO A 76 -0.54 8.23 -21.59
C PRO A 76 -0.48 9.53 -22.43
N PHE A 77 -0.98 10.66 -21.93
CA PHE A 77 -0.87 11.92 -22.65
C PHE A 77 0.58 12.39 -22.73
N VAL A 78 1.34 12.29 -21.65
CA VAL A 78 2.77 12.68 -21.64
C VAL A 78 3.58 11.84 -22.63
N PHE A 79 3.35 10.52 -22.68
CA PHE A 79 4.04 9.65 -23.63
C PHE A 79 3.62 9.88 -25.08
N ASN A 80 2.36 10.20 -25.35
CA ASN A 80 1.89 10.46 -26.72
C ASN A 80 2.35 11.83 -27.26
N MET A 81 2.53 12.83 -26.40
CA MET A 81 3.00 14.16 -26.80
C MET A 81 4.40 14.16 -27.40
N SER A 82 5.28 13.24 -26.95
CA SER A 82 6.63 13.13 -27.49
C SER A 82 6.65 12.52 -28.90
N LEU A 83 5.61 11.76 -29.27
CA LEU A 83 5.51 11.07 -30.56
C LEU A 83 4.69 11.87 -31.59
N VAL A 84 3.55 12.44 -31.19
CA VAL A 84 2.65 13.19 -32.07
C VAL A 84 2.11 14.41 -31.33
N PRO A 85 2.84 15.55 -31.32
CA PRO A 85 2.33 16.77 -30.71
C PRO A 85 1.16 17.32 -31.52
N SER A 86 0.01 17.52 -30.87
CA SER A 86 -1.18 18.14 -31.44
C SER A 86 -1.63 19.31 -30.58
N TYR A 87 -2.06 20.41 -31.20
CA TYR A 87 -2.62 21.56 -30.48
C TYR A 87 -3.86 21.16 -29.64
N ILE A 88 -4.63 20.19 -30.15
CA ILE A 88 -5.82 19.67 -29.48
C ILE A 88 -5.44 18.88 -28.23
N SER A 89 -4.39 18.04 -28.29
CA SER A 89 -3.97 17.28 -27.11
C SER A 89 -3.42 18.21 -26.03
N ILE A 90 -2.74 19.31 -26.41
CA ILE A 90 -2.14 20.26 -25.46
C ILE A 90 -3.23 21.03 -24.74
N THR A 91 -4.25 21.49 -25.47
CA THR A 91 -5.38 22.19 -24.89
C THR A 91 -6.20 21.31 -23.95
N ILE A 92 -6.43 20.03 -24.29
CA ILE A 92 -7.10 19.08 -23.39
C ILE A 92 -6.29 18.86 -22.12
N LEU A 93 -4.97 18.67 -22.22
CA LEU A 93 -4.09 18.49 -21.06
C LEU A 93 -4.10 19.71 -20.14
N LEU A 94 -4.04 20.92 -20.70
CA LEU A 94 -4.12 22.17 -19.94
C LEU A 94 -5.46 22.33 -19.21
N MET A 95 -6.57 22.01 -19.88
CA MET A 95 -7.90 22.05 -19.26
C MET A 95 -8.02 21.00 -18.14
N PHE A 96 -7.44 19.82 -18.33
CA PHE A 96 -7.39 18.79 -17.30
C PHE A 96 -6.60 19.26 -16.07
N PHE A 97 -5.39 19.81 -16.26
CA PHE A 97 -4.60 20.38 -15.16
C PHE A 97 -5.32 21.53 -14.45
N PHE A 98 -6.06 22.37 -15.17
CA PHE A 98 -6.84 23.44 -14.55
C PHE A 98 -7.90 22.89 -13.58
N ILE A 99 -8.60 21.82 -13.96
CA ILE A 99 -9.60 21.17 -13.11
C ILE A 99 -8.93 20.57 -11.85
N LEU A 100 -7.76 19.94 -11.99
CA LEU A 100 -7.00 19.41 -10.86
C LEU A 100 -6.63 20.49 -9.85
N ILE A 101 -6.12 21.62 -10.33
CA ILE A 101 -5.72 22.74 -9.47
C ILE A 101 -6.93 23.29 -8.70
N VAL A 102 -8.07 23.44 -9.38
CA VAL A 102 -9.31 23.92 -8.74
C VAL A 102 -9.81 22.94 -7.68
N GLY A 103 -9.82 21.63 -7.99
CA GLY A 103 -10.20 20.58 -7.04
C GLY A 103 -9.31 20.57 -5.80
N PHE A 104 -8.00 20.66 -6.00
CA PHE A 104 -7.02 20.72 -4.91
C PHE A 104 -7.21 21.95 -4.01
N ILE A 105 -7.46 23.14 -4.59
CA ILE A 105 -7.71 24.36 -3.81
C ILE A 105 -9.01 24.21 -2.98
N TYR A 106 -10.05 23.59 -3.55
CA TYR A 106 -11.30 23.34 -2.84
C TYR A 106 -11.09 22.42 -1.63
N GLU A 107 -10.34 21.33 -1.81
CA GLU A 107 -10.02 20.39 -0.73
C GLU A 107 -9.14 21.03 0.36
N TRP A 108 -8.18 21.87 -0.03
CA TRP A 108 -7.35 22.64 0.90
C TRP A 108 -8.21 23.58 1.75
N GLY A 109 -9.13 24.33 1.12
CA GLY A 109 -10.04 25.23 1.82
C GLY A 109 -10.95 24.51 2.82
N GLY A 110 -11.28 23.24 2.57
CA GLY A 110 -12.08 22.40 3.46
C GLY A 110 -11.38 21.92 4.74
N GLY A 111 -10.08 22.18 4.91
CA GLY A 111 -9.33 21.80 6.11
C GLY A 111 -9.11 20.29 6.29
N LEU A 112 -9.48 19.48 5.30
CA LEU A 112 -9.35 18.01 5.29
C LEU A 112 -7.89 17.53 5.33
N LEU A 113 -6.97 18.39 4.89
CA LEU A 113 -5.53 18.15 4.83
C LEU A 113 -4.79 18.57 6.11
N ASN A 114 -5.47 19.19 7.07
CA ASN A 114 -4.85 19.57 8.34
C ASN A 114 -4.71 18.33 9.23
N TRP A 115 -3.47 17.87 9.37
CA TRP A 115 -3.13 16.73 10.21
C TRP A 115 -3.21 17.06 11.71
N PHE A 116 -3.00 18.33 12.07
CA PHE A 116 -3.11 18.81 13.44
C PHE A 116 -4.50 19.39 13.71
N MET A 117 -5.29 18.64 14.46
CA MET A 117 -6.17 19.21 15.50
C MET A 117 -5.50 18.99 16.85
#